data_AF-A0A9Q0FLS7-F1
#
_entry.id   AF-A0A9Q0FLS7-F1
#
_cell.length_a   1.000
_cell.length_b   1.000
_cell.length_c   1.000
_cell.angle_alpha   90.00
_cell.angle_beta   90.00
_cell.angle_gamma   90.00
#
_symmetry.space_group_name_H-M   'P 1'
#
loop_
_entity.id
_entity.type
_entity.pdbx_description
1 polymer ?
#
loop_
_entity_poly.entity_id
_entity_poly.type
_entity_poly.pdbx_seq_one_letter_code
_entity_poly.pdbx_strand_id
1 'polypeptide(L)'
;TRRCIIWPCMIRLVGDEVYKGCSYGWVVILGHEGGKIYLLNPLTGAKIDLPPRSTFPDVKEYSGLSYHRSNPATDSDYVAVANYGEYNGLAYCKRGEDKWTSLIEDGTYHDFIFYKGKLYIICCSTTVTTINIFSYDPQVEDIIPPCPDRKAKLGEKYLVESSSGLLMVQRLRLVSSNPDEKSEILSSYRTTTFNVFRLDEGCLRWERISDIGDDEHG
;
A
#
# COMPACT_ATOMS: atom_id res chain seq x y z
N THR A 1 -8.93 9.56 -8.95
CA THR A 1 -7.65 9.18 -8.30
C THR A 1 -7.85 8.96 -6.80
N ARG A 2 -7.84 7.70 -6.30
CA ARG A 2 -8.16 7.38 -4.89
C ARG A 2 -7.02 6.68 -4.13
N ARG A 3 -5.80 7.22 -4.21
CA ARG A 3 -4.75 6.98 -3.22
C ARG A 3 -3.95 8.28 -3.10
N CYS A 4 -3.88 8.86 -1.89
CA CYS A 4 -2.87 9.86 -1.62
C CYS A 4 -1.65 9.06 -1.14
N ILE A 5 -0.65 8.93 -2.02
CA ILE A 5 0.66 8.43 -1.63
C ILE A 5 1.18 9.46 -0.62
N ILE A 6 1.10 9.15 0.67
CA ILE A 6 1.77 9.94 1.68
C ILE A 6 3.26 9.68 1.45
N TRP A 7 3.88 10.59 0.70
CA TRP A 7 5.33 10.69 0.67
C TRP A 7 5.83 10.81 2.11
N PRO A 8 7.05 10.34 2.43
CA PRO A 8 7.63 10.48 3.77
C PRO A 8 7.70 11.93 4.30
N CYS A 9 7.33 12.93 3.49
CA CYS A 9 7.51 14.35 3.76
C CYS A 9 6.29 15.09 4.31
N MET A 10 5.20 14.43 4.70
CA MET A 10 4.16 15.09 5.51
C MET A 10 3.67 14.18 6.65
N ILE A 11 4.62 13.72 7.48
CA ILE A 11 4.31 13.43 8.88
C ILE A 11 4.07 14.80 9.55
N ARG A 12 2.87 15.35 9.39
CA ARG A 12 2.48 16.52 10.16
C ARG A 12 2.01 15.97 11.49
N LEU A 13 2.87 16.03 12.52
CA LEU A 13 2.43 15.82 13.90
C LEU A 13 1.35 16.88 14.19
N VAL A 14 0.10 16.45 14.30
CA VAL A 14 -0.97 17.28 14.88
C VAL A 14 -1.22 16.67 16.25
N GLY A 15 -0.46 17.13 17.25
CA GLY A 15 -0.41 16.50 18.58
C GLY A 15 0.46 15.24 18.61
N ASP A 16 0.11 14.28 19.48
CA ASP A 16 0.86 13.03 19.74
C ASP A 16 0.48 11.86 18.78
N GLU A 17 -0.29 12.15 17.74
CA GLU A 17 -0.79 11.15 16.78
C GLU A 17 0.16 11.00 15.58
N VAL A 18 0.42 9.76 15.15
CA VAL A 18 1.26 9.46 13.99
C VAL A 18 0.42 8.95 12.83
N TYR A 19 0.49 9.65 11.69
CA TYR A 19 -0.14 9.27 10.44
C TYR A 19 0.68 8.22 9.70
N LYS A 20 0.05 7.10 9.31
CA LYS A 20 0.75 5.96 8.66
C LYS A 20 0.29 5.62 7.25
N GLY A 21 -0.81 6.22 6.78
CA GLY A 21 -1.28 6.01 5.42
C GLY A 21 -2.68 6.57 5.22
N CYS A 22 -3.17 6.54 3.98
CA CYS A 22 -4.56 6.86 3.69
C CYS A 22 -5.05 6.14 2.43
N SER A 23 -6.36 5.89 2.38
CA SER A 23 -7.02 5.24 1.24
C SER A 23 -8.52 5.50 1.28
N TYR A 24 -9.14 5.64 0.10
CA TYR A 24 -10.59 5.83 -0.03
C TYR A 24 -11.21 6.91 0.89
N GLY A 25 -10.48 7.99 1.17
CA GLY A 25 -10.95 9.09 2.04
C GLY A 25 -10.78 8.84 3.54
N TRP A 26 -10.05 7.79 3.92
CA TRP A 26 -9.71 7.46 5.31
C TRP A 26 -8.21 7.55 5.54
N VAL A 27 -7.82 7.96 6.74
CA VAL A 27 -6.44 8.12 7.17
C VAL A 27 -6.19 7.18 8.35
N VAL A 28 -5.07 6.49 8.33
CA VAL A 28 -4.65 5.56 9.38
C VAL A 28 -3.85 6.33 10.41
N ILE A 29 -4.29 6.25 11.66
CA ILE A 29 -3.68 6.95 12.78
C ILE A 29 -3.26 5.95 13.84
N LEU A 30 -2.03 6.12 14.32
CA LEU A 30 -1.52 5.48 15.52
C LEU A 30 -1.61 6.45 16.70
N GLY A 31 -2.36 6.05 17.71
CA GLY A 31 -2.39 6.71 19.00
C GLY A 31 -1.17 6.33 19.85
N HIS A 32 -0.64 7.31 20.58
CA HIS A 32 0.51 7.11 21.46
C HIS A 32 0.22 6.17 22.64
N GLU A 33 -1.01 6.21 23.18
CA GLU A 33 -1.40 5.36 24.32
C GLU A 33 -1.88 3.97 23.87
N GLY A 34 -1.22 2.92 24.38
CA GLY A 34 -1.68 1.54 24.27
C GLY A 34 -1.55 0.90 22.88
N GLY A 35 -0.88 1.57 21.93
CA GLY A 35 -0.77 1.09 20.55
C GLY A 35 -2.12 1.04 19.83
N LYS A 36 -3.03 1.96 20.16
CA LYS A 36 -4.33 2.10 19.49
C LYS A 36 -4.14 2.46 18.03
N ILE A 37 -4.95 1.85 17.18
CA ILE A 37 -4.95 2.05 15.74
C ILE A 37 -6.38 2.35 15.35
N TYR A 38 -6.60 3.41 14.58
CA TYR A 38 -7.92 3.70 14.05
C TYR A 38 -7.84 4.35 12.68
N LEU A 39 -8.92 4.21 11.93
CA LEU A 39 -9.17 4.95 10.70
C LEU A 39 -9.94 6.22 11.05
N LEU A 40 -9.53 7.36 10.50
CA LEU A 40 -10.23 8.64 10.58
C LEU A 40 -10.65 9.09 9.20
N ASN A 41 -11.91 9.47 9.03
CA ASN A 41 -12.37 10.20 7.86
C ASN A 41 -12.24 11.71 8.14
N PRO A 42 -11.29 12.43 7.51
CA PRO A 42 -11.04 13.83 7.83
C PRO A 42 -12.17 14.77 7.39
N LEU A 43 -13.07 14.33 6.49
CA LEU A 43 -14.20 15.14 6.01
C LEU A 43 -15.43 15.03 6.93
N THR A 44 -15.66 13.85 7.49
CA THR A 44 -16.84 13.57 8.33
C THR A 44 -16.53 13.48 9.82
N GLY A 45 -15.26 13.32 10.19
CA GLY A 45 -14.83 13.05 11.57
C GLY A 45 -15.11 11.63 12.06
N ALA A 46 -15.68 10.75 11.20
CA ALA A 46 -15.96 9.37 11.58
C ALA A 46 -14.68 8.61 11.94
N LYS A 47 -14.76 7.77 12.98
CA LYS A 47 -13.65 6.95 13.49
C LYS A 47 -14.03 5.47 13.50
N ILE A 48 -13.06 4.61 13.17
CA ILE A 48 -13.20 3.15 13.22
C ILE A 48 -11.97 2.60 13.94
N ASP A 49 -12.18 1.98 15.08
CA ASP A 49 -11.11 1.32 15.82
C ASP A 49 -10.69 0.04 15.11
N LEU A 50 -9.38 -0.17 15.01
CA LEU A 50 -8.75 -1.40 14.54
C LEU A 50 -8.12 -2.14 15.72
N PRO A 51 -7.87 -3.46 15.63
CA PRO A 51 -7.20 -4.19 16.69
C PRO A 51 -5.88 -3.53 17.08
N PRO A 52 -5.59 -3.35 18.39
CA PRO A 52 -4.42 -2.62 18.84
C PRO A 52 -3.13 -3.37 18.49
N ARG A 53 -2.00 -2.64 18.44
CA ARG A 53 -0.66 -3.23 18.22
C ARG A 53 -0.34 -4.37 19.17
N SER A 54 -0.88 -4.37 20.39
CA SER A 54 -0.64 -5.45 21.36
C SER A 54 -1.14 -6.82 20.88
N THR A 55 -2.11 -6.86 19.97
CA THR A 55 -2.57 -8.12 19.34
C THR A 55 -1.57 -8.66 18.32
N PHE A 56 -0.60 -7.82 17.92
CA PHE A 56 0.45 -8.18 16.98
C PHE A 56 1.70 -7.29 17.20
N PRO A 57 2.55 -7.61 18.19
CA PRO A 57 3.56 -6.68 18.73
C PRO A 57 4.65 -6.27 17.72
N ASP A 58 4.83 -7.02 16.64
CA ASP A 58 5.89 -6.78 15.67
C ASP A 58 5.51 -5.79 14.55
N VAL A 59 4.32 -5.19 14.55
CA VAL A 59 3.91 -4.26 13.48
C VAL A 59 4.68 -2.93 13.53
N LYS A 60 5.46 -2.63 12.47
CA LYS A 60 6.31 -1.43 12.33
C LYS A 60 5.63 -0.29 11.56
N GLU A 61 4.71 -0.60 10.65
CA GLU A 61 4.03 0.37 9.78
C GLU A 61 2.58 -0.08 9.53
N TYR A 62 1.67 0.86 9.28
CA TYR A 62 0.24 0.53 9.16
C TYR A 62 -0.35 1.21 7.95
N SER A 63 -0.66 0.41 6.96
CA SER A 63 -1.33 0.84 5.75
C SER A 63 -2.77 0.36 5.79
N GLY A 64 -3.54 0.80 6.78
CA GLY A 64 -4.97 0.52 6.89
C GLY A 64 -5.72 0.95 5.63
N LEU A 65 -5.99 -0.03 4.78
CA LEU A 65 -6.83 0.11 3.61
C LEU A 65 -8.22 -0.41 3.96
N SER A 66 -9.28 0.30 3.61
CA SER A 66 -10.62 -0.29 3.53
C SER A 66 -10.91 -0.51 2.06
N TYR A 67 -11.15 -1.77 1.66
CA TYR A 67 -11.83 -2.01 0.38
C TYR A 67 -13.30 -2.21 0.65
N HIS A 68 -14.06 -1.18 0.32
CA HIS A 68 -15.27 -1.30 -0.45
C HIS A 68 -15.48 0.03 -1.19
N ARG A 69 -16.31 0.03 -2.24
CA ARG A 69 -16.70 1.26 -2.98
C ARG A 69 -17.41 2.31 -2.09
N SER A 70 -17.64 1.99 -0.83
CA SER A 70 -18.53 2.65 0.12
C SER A 70 -17.78 3.03 1.39
N ASN A 71 -18.36 3.99 2.10
CA ASN A 71 -17.86 4.52 3.36
C ASN A 71 -17.78 3.41 4.44
N PRO A 72 -16.60 3.01 4.95
CA PRO A 72 -16.49 1.99 5.99
C PRO A 72 -17.18 2.34 7.31
N ALA A 73 -17.57 3.62 7.51
CA ALA A 73 -18.44 3.99 8.62
C ALA A 73 -19.88 3.42 8.47
N THR A 74 -20.32 3.15 7.24
CA THR A 74 -21.69 2.73 6.92
C THR A 74 -21.78 1.35 6.26
N ASP A 75 -20.68 0.85 5.70
CA ASP A 75 -20.66 -0.46 5.03
C ASP A 75 -20.53 -1.61 6.03
N SER A 76 -21.22 -2.73 5.77
CA SER A 76 -21.22 -3.91 6.63
C SER A 76 -19.93 -4.71 6.57
N ASP A 77 -19.12 -4.55 5.51
CA ASP A 77 -17.98 -5.43 5.27
C ASP A 77 -16.75 -4.63 4.83
N TYR A 78 -15.76 -4.53 5.70
CA TYR A 78 -14.43 -4.03 5.34
C TYR A 78 -13.35 -5.00 5.82
N VAL A 79 -12.22 -4.96 5.13
CA VAL A 79 -10.99 -5.63 5.56
C VAL A 79 -9.87 -4.61 5.60
N ALA A 80 -9.23 -4.49 6.76
CA ALA A 80 -7.99 -3.74 6.94
C ALA A 80 -6.80 -4.65 6.63
N VAL A 81 -5.78 -4.12 5.94
CA VAL A 81 -4.51 -4.81 5.68
C VAL A 81 -3.38 -3.94 6.23
N ALA A 82 -2.32 -4.53 6.75
CA ALA A 82 -1.17 -3.81 7.28
C ALA A 82 0.13 -4.59 7.03
N ASN A 83 1.24 -3.88 6.88
CA ASN A 83 2.57 -4.46 6.80
C ASN A 83 3.22 -4.55 8.19
N TYR A 84 3.81 -5.69 8.56
CA TYR A 84 4.33 -5.90 9.90
C TYR A 84 5.71 -6.56 9.93
N GLY A 85 6.33 -6.56 11.09
CA GLY A 85 7.55 -7.34 11.35
C GLY A 85 8.81 -6.73 10.77
N GLU A 86 9.94 -7.37 11.07
CA GLU A 86 11.24 -6.99 10.50
C GLU A 86 11.38 -7.40 9.04
N TYR A 87 10.63 -8.44 8.66
CA TYR A 87 10.62 -9.05 7.33
C TYR A 87 9.46 -8.55 6.45
N ASN A 88 8.81 -7.46 6.84
CA ASN A 88 7.75 -6.80 6.07
C ASN A 88 6.62 -7.78 5.68
N GLY A 89 6.13 -8.59 6.60
CA GLY A 89 4.95 -9.44 6.42
C GLY A 89 3.67 -8.63 6.17
N LEU A 90 2.58 -9.26 5.72
CA LEU A 90 1.24 -8.68 5.61
C LEU A 90 0.29 -9.37 6.56
N ALA A 91 -0.51 -8.58 7.28
CA ALA A 91 -1.61 -9.06 8.09
C ALA A 91 -2.92 -8.40 7.67
N TYR A 92 -4.04 -9.05 7.95
CA TYR A 92 -5.37 -8.51 7.71
C TYR A 92 -6.27 -8.63 8.94
N CYS A 93 -7.32 -7.83 8.98
CA CYS A 93 -8.38 -7.85 9.99
C CYS A 93 -9.71 -7.53 9.31
N LYS A 94 -10.69 -8.40 9.47
CA LYS A 94 -12.06 -8.18 8.98
C LYS A 94 -12.85 -7.38 10.00
N ARG A 95 -13.91 -6.71 9.54
CA ARG A 95 -14.82 -5.97 10.43
C ARG A 95 -15.31 -6.86 11.57
N GLY A 96 -15.23 -6.34 12.79
CA GLY A 96 -15.69 -7.02 14.00
C GLY A 96 -14.70 -8.01 14.60
N GLU A 97 -13.58 -8.28 13.93
CA GLU A 97 -12.48 -9.02 14.52
C GLU A 97 -11.66 -8.11 15.45
N ASP A 98 -11.17 -8.68 16.55
CA ASP A 98 -10.39 -8.00 17.58
C ASP A 98 -8.89 -8.33 17.51
N LYS A 99 -8.47 -9.04 16.44
CA LYS A 99 -7.08 -9.47 16.22
C LYS A 99 -6.68 -9.41 14.76
N TRP A 100 -5.38 -9.24 14.52
CA TRP A 100 -4.79 -9.37 13.19
C TRP A 100 -4.47 -10.83 12.87
N THR A 101 -4.67 -11.22 11.61
CA THR A 101 -4.30 -12.54 11.08
C THR A 101 -3.20 -12.37 10.05
N SER A 102 -2.12 -13.16 10.17
CA SER A 102 -1.04 -13.18 9.17
C SER A 102 -1.56 -13.65 7.81
N LEU A 103 -1.19 -12.93 6.76
CA LEU A 103 -1.45 -13.27 5.35
C LEU A 103 -0.16 -13.72 4.66
N ILE A 104 0.93 -13.00 4.89
CA ILE A 104 2.27 -13.28 4.36
C ILE A 104 3.26 -13.04 5.50
N GLU A 105 4.05 -14.03 5.88
CA GLU A 105 4.96 -13.91 7.02
C GLU A 105 6.29 -13.20 6.67
N ASP A 106 6.80 -13.42 5.45
CA ASP A 106 8.04 -12.83 4.95
C ASP A 106 7.78 -12.23 3.55
N GLY A 107 7.89 -10.90 3.46
CA GLY A 107 7.43 -10.14 2.31
C GLY A 107 8.52 -9.31 1.67
N THR A 108 8.94 -9.70 0.46
CA THR A 108 9.80 -8.88 -0.42
C THR A 108 8.98 -8.00 -1.39
N TYR A 109 7.78 -7.61 -0.96
CA TYR A 109 6.89 -6.76 -1.76
C TYR A 109 7.17 -5.28 -1.58
N HIS A 110 6.90 -4.52 -2.64
CA HIS A 110 7.09 -3.08 -2.66
C HIS A 110 5.79 -2.32 -2.35
N ASP A 111 4.65 -2.86 -2.76
CA ASP A 111 3.34 -2.23 -2.57
C ASP A 111 2.22 -3.27 -2.70
N PHE A 112 1.02 -2.89 -2.24
CA PHE A 112 -0.21 -3.61 -2.48
C PHE A 112 -1.37 -2.65 -2.69
N ILE A 113 -2.38 -3.06 -3.46
CA ILE A 113 -3.61 -2.28 -3.66
C ILE A 113 -4.81 -3.22 -3.70
N PHE A 114 -5.95 -2.72 -3.28
CA PHE A 114 -7.20 -3.37 -3.61
C PHE A 114 -7.70 -2.93 -4.97
N TYR A 115 -8.00 -3.90 -5.83
CA TYR A 115 -8.45 -3.66 -7.18
C TYR A 115 -9.41 -4.78 -7.58
N LYS A 116 -10.58 -4.42 -8.13
CA LYS A 116 -11.61 -5.37 -8.59
C LYS A 116 -11.93 -6.53 -7.63
N GLY A 117 -12.01 -6.26 -6.32
CA GLY A 117 -12.44 -7.23 -5.31
C GLY A 117 -11.32 -8.10 -4.75
N LYS A 118 -10.09 -7.93 -5.23
CA LYS A 118 -8.93 -8.68 -4.77
C LYS A 118 -7.85 -7.75 -4.25
N LEU A 119 -6.98 -8.29 -3.41
CA LEU A 119 -5.74 -7.67 -2.99
C LEU A 119 -4.65 -8.03 -4.00
N TYR A 120 -4.04 -7.05 -4.63
CA TYR A 120 -2.92 -7.18 -5.56
C TYR A 120 -1.64 -6.76 -4.84
N ILE A 121 -0.65 -7.64 -4.78
CA ILE A 121 0.62 -7.44 -4.05
C ILE A 121 1.76 -7.54 -5.05
N ILE A 122 2.58 -6.49 -5.19
CA ILE A 122 3.70 -6.46 -6.13
C ILE A 122 5.05 -6.71 -5.46
N CYS A 123 5.76 -7.74 -5.92
CA CYS A 123 7.11 -8.07 -5.47
C CYS A 123 8.18 -7.22 -6.14
N CYS A 124 9.38 -7.18 -5.54
CA CYS A 124 10.55 -6.50 -6.11
C CYS A 124 10.88 -6.97 -7.55
N SER A 125 10.55 -8.23 -7.86
CA SER A 125 10.68 -8.87 -9.18
C SER A 125 9.67 -8.40 -10.21
N THR A 126 8.68 -7.58 -9.84
CA THR A 126 7.49 -7.16 -10.61
C THR A 126 6.42 -8.24 -10.82
N THR A 127 6.57 -9.40 -10.18
CA THR A 127 5.50 -10.39 -10.05
C THR A 127 4.38 -9.80 -9.20
N VAL A 128 3.12 -10.04 -9.59
CA VAL A 128 1.96 -9.65 -8.76
C VAL A 128 1.17 -10.87 -8.32
N THR A 129 1.00 -11.01 -7.01
CA THR A 129 0.14 -12.02 -6.40
C THR A 129 -1.23 -11.41 -6.14
N THR A 130 -2.30 -12.13 -6.49
CA THR A 130 -3.67 -11.72 -6.16
C THR A 130 -4.26 -12.62 -5.10
N ILE A 131 -5.00 -12.03 -4.15
CA ILE A 131 -5.64 -12.74 -3.04
C ILE A 131 -7.08 -12.24 -2.92
N ASN A 132 -8.04 -13.17 -2.91
CA ASN A 132 -9.40 -12.84 -2.50
C ASN A 132 -9.48 -12.72 -0.97
N ILE A 133 -9.23 -11.51 -0.46
CA ILE A 133 -9.16 -11.26 0.99
C ILE A 133 -10.52 -11.41 1.69
N PHE A 134 -11.62 -11.35 0.93
CA PHE A 134 -12.98 -11.46 1.46
C PHE A 134 -13.39 -12.91 1.71
N SER A 135 -12.64 -13.89 1.18
CA SER A 135 -12.81 -15.31 1.50
C SER A 135 -12.66 -15.55 3.00
N TYR A 136 -13.39 -16.54 3.54
CA TYR A 136 -13.21 -16.98 4.93
C TYR A 136 -11.76 -17.42 5.20
N ASP A 137 -11.14 -18.07 4.22
CA ASP A 137 -9.74 -18.47 4.19
C ASP A 137 -9.06 -17.81 2.97
N PRO A 138 -8.43 -16.63 3.13
CA PRO A 138 -7.75 -15.93 2.05
C PRO A 138 -6.52 -16.70 1.55
N GLN A 139 -6.56 -17.10 0.29
CA GLN A 139 -5.47 -17.81 -0.37
C GLN A 139 -5.08 -17.09 -1.67
N VAL A 140 -3.88 -17.40 -2.17
CA VAL A 140 -3.43 -16.92 -3.48
C VAL A 140 -4.37 -17.45 -4.55
N GLU A 141 -4.94 -16.54 -5.33
CA GLU A 141 -5.85 -16.87 -6.43
C GLU A 141 -5.09 -16.91 -7.76
N ASP A 142 -4.28 -15.88 -8.04
CA ASP A 142 -3.51 -15.78 -9.27
C ASP A 142 -2.10 -15.23 -9.04
N ILE A 143 -1.19 -15.56 -9.95
CA ILE A 143 0.16 -14.98 -10.02
C ILE A 143 0.36 -14.39 -11.42
N ILE A 144 0.43 -13.06 -11.49
CA ILE A 144 0.75 -12.32 -12.71
C ILE A 144 2.27 -12.38 -12.92
N PRO A 145 2.74 -12.85 -14.09
CA PRO A 145 4.15 -12.90 -14.43
C PRO A 145 4.85 -11.54 -14.31
N PRO A 146 6.17 -11.54 -14.02
CA PRO A 146 6.92 -10.30 -13.91
C PRO A 146 6.94 -9.54 -15.24
N CYS A 147 7.06 -8.22 -15.15
CA CYS A 147 7.27 -7.34 -16.28
C CYS A 147 8.49 -7.82 -17.10
N PRO A 148 8.35 -8.00 -18.42
CA PRO A 148 9.44 -8.47 -19.27
C PRO A 148 10.56 -7.44 -19.43
N ASP A 149 10.28 -6.15 -19.17
CA ASP A 149 11.29 -5.10 -19.19
C ASP A 149 12.24 -5.28 -17.99
N ARG A 150 13.50 -5.64 -18.27
CA ARG A 150 14.53 -5.80 -17.23
C ARG A 150 14.73 -4.54 -16.39
N LYS A 151 14.51 -3.35 -16.97
CA LYS A 151 14.63 -2.09 -16.24
C LYS A 151 13.54 -1.95 -15.18
N ALA A 152 12.37 -2.55 -15.37
CA ALA A 152 11.25 -2.49 -14.42
C ALA A 152 11.58 -3.12 -13.05
N LYS A 153 12.61 -3.97 -12.98
CA LYS A 153 13.07 -4.59 -11.71
C LYS A 153 13.82 -3.62 -10.80
N LEU A 154 14.27 -2.47 -11.28
CA LEU A 154 14.98 -1.48 -10.47
C LEU A 154 14.02 -0.55 -9.70
N GLY A 155 14.52 0.17 -8.71
CA GLY A 155 13.76 1.20 -8.00
C GLY A 155 12.52 0.71 -7.24
N GLU A 156 11.73 1.66 -6.73
CA GLU A 156 10.47 1.37 -6.06
C GLU A 156 9.34 1.14 -7.08
N LYS A 157 8.32 0.35 -6.70
CA LYS A 157 7.17 0.06 -7.55
C LYS A 157 5.93 0.35 -6.74
N TYR A 158 4.98 1.04 -7.35
CA TYR A 158 3.70 1.39 -6.74
C TYR A 158 2.58 0.90 -7.64
N LEU A 159 1.53 0.37 -7.04
CA LEU A 159 0.31 0.01 -7.75
C LEU A 159 -0.70 1.14 -7.65
N VAL A 160 -1.29 1.50 -8.78
CA VAL A 160 -2.24 2.61 -8.91
C VAL A 160 -3.43 2.13 -9.74
N GLU A 161 -4.64 2.30 -9.20
CA GLU A 161 -5.87 2.15 -9.97
C GLU A 161 -6.13 3.44 -10.76
N SER A 162 -6.32 3.32 -12.07
CA SER A 162 -6.75 4.38 -12.99
C SER A 162 -8.04 3.99 -13.69
N SER A 163 -8.63 4.92 -14.46
CA SER A 163 -9.77 4.62 -15.33
C SER A 163 -9.44 3.55 -16.39
N SER A 164 -8.17 3.49 -16.80
CA SER A 164 -7.63 2.57 -17.79
C SER A 164 -7.18 1.22 -17.22
N GLY A 165 -7.41 0.97 -15.92
CA GLY A 165 -7.12 -0.29 -15.24
C GLY A 165 -6.03 -0.18 -14.20
N LEU A 166 -5.28 -1.27 -13.97
CA LEU A 166 -4.22 -1.32 -12.98
C LEU A 166 -2.87 -0.89 -13.60
N LEU A 167 -2.24 0.09 -12.96
CA LEU A 167 -0.92 0.61 -13.34
C LEU A 167 0.14 0.23 -12.30
N MET A 168 1.32 -0.12 -12.79
CA MET A 168 2.56 -0.13 -12.03
C MET A 168 3.35 1.14 -12.35
N VAL A 169 3.58 1.97 -11.33
CA VAL A 169 4.45 3.14 -11.41
C VAL A 169 5.79 2.79 -10.78
N GLN A 170 6.82 2.71 -11.60
CA GLN A 170 8.20 2.53 -11.16
C GLN A 170 8.82 3.90 -10.88
N ARG A 171 9.46 4.05 -9.72
CA ARG A 171 10.24 5.23 -9.35
C ARG A 171 11.72 4.88 -9.28
N LEU A 172 12.55 5.61 -10.03
CA LEU A 172 14.00 5.46 -9.97
C LEU A 172 14.61 6.58 -9.13
N ARG A 173 15.50 6.20 -8.21
CA ARG A 173 16.28 7.12 -7.38
C ARG A 173 17.76 6.98 -7.70
N LEU A 174 18.46 8.12 -7.79
CA LEU A 174 19.91 8.15 -7.77
C LEU A 174 20.39 8.47 -6.35
N VAL A 175 21.43 7.75 -5.93
CA VAL A 175 22.16 8.02 -4.70
C VAL A 175 23.31 8.95 -5.06
N SER A 176 23.32 10.17 -4.55
CA SER A 176 24.53 10.99 -4.59
C SER A 176 25.36 10.65 -3.36
N SER A 177 26.40 9.83 -3.50
CA SER A 177 27.40 9.66 -2.46
C SER A 177 28.35 10.85 -2.53
N ASN A 178 28.33 11.73 -1.53
CA ASN A 178 29.41 12.69 -1.33
C ASN A 178 30.56 11.94 -0.63
N PRO A 179 31.70 11.67 -1.30
CA PRO A 179 32.77 10.86 -0.72
C PRO A 179 33.39 11.48 0.56
N ASP A 180 33.16 12.78 0.81
CA ASP A 180 33.69 13.50 1.97
C ASP A 180 32.77 13.45 3.22
N GLU A 181 31.52 12.99 3.10
CA GLU A 181 30.58 12.89 4.23
C GLU A 181 30.52 11.46 4.78
N LYS A 182 31.22 11.20 5.89
CA LYS A 182 31.23 9.91 6.62
C LYS A 182 29.91 9.56 7.33
N SER A 183 28.79 10.17 6.99
CA SER A 183 27.49 9.91 7.61
C SER A 183 26.58 9.15 6.66
N GLU A 184 26.36 7.86 6.94
CA GLU A 184 25.39 7.01 6.23
C GLU A 184 23.94 7.54 6.29
N ILE A 185 23.68 8.56 7.12
CA ILE A 185 22.34 9.08 7.42
C ILE A 185 21.87 10.14 6.39
N LEU A 186 22.77 10.73 5.61
CA LEU A 186 22.45 11.83 4.67
C LEU A 186 22.75 11.49 3.20
N SER A 187 22.66 10.21 2.80
CA SER A 187 22.68 9.94 1.36
C SER A 187 21.49 10.63 0.71
N SER A 188 21.77 11.67 -0.06
CA SER A 188 20.73 12.44 -0.73
C SER A 188 20.20 11.58 -1.89
N TYR A 189 18.91 11.28 -1.84
CA TYR A 189 18.23 10.51 -2.89
C TYR A 189 17.43 11.47 -3.76
N ARG A 190 17.81 11.60 -5.03
CA ARG A 190 17.01 12.34 -6.01
C ARG A 190 16.23 11.38 -6.87
N THR A 191 14.92 11.64 -7.00
CA THR A 191 14.11 10.93 -8.00
C THR A 191 14.48 11.43 -9.39
N THR A 192 14.81 10.52 -10.29
CA THR A 192 15.26 10.87 -11.64
C THR A 192 14.20 10.64 -12.68
N THR A 193 13.45 9.55 -12.57
CA THR A 193 12.51 9.13 -13.61
C THR A 193 11.41 8.29 -13.01
N PHE A 194 10.24 8.38 -13.64
CA PHE A 194 9.14 7.45 -13.47
C PHE A 194 8.92 6.68 -14.76
N ASN A 195 8.68 5.39 -14.65
CA ASN A 195 8.18 4.58 -15.76
C ASN A 195 6.81 4.03 -15.37
N VAL A 196 5.89 3.97 -16.32
CA VAL A 196 4.52 3.50 -16.07
C VAL A 196 4.25 2.31 -16.95
N PHE A 197 3.64 1.30 -16.36
CA PHE A 197 3.25 0.08 -17.03
C PHE A 197 1.78 -0.19 -16.72
N ARG A 198 1.00 -0.56 -17.72
CA ARG A 198 -0.38 -1.00 -17.57
C ARG A 198 -0.44 -2.51 -17.58
N LEU A 199 -1.29 -3.10 -16.75
CA LEU A 199 -1.62 -4.51 -16.82
C LEU A 199 -2.65 -4.76 -17.93
N ASP A 200 -2.29 -5.54 -18.94
CA ASP A 200 -3.26 -6.22 -19.80
C ASP A 200 -3.77 -7.45 -19.05
N GLU A 201 -5.01 -7.35 -18.56
CA GLU A 201 -5.69 -8.38 -17.77
C GLU A 201 -6.07 -9.60 -18.62
N GLY A 202 -6.25 -9.44 -19.93
CA GLY A 202 -6.59 -10.56 -20.82
C GLY A 202 -5.39 -11.48 -21.06
N CYS A 203 -4.20 -10.90 -21.15
CA CYS A 203 -2.95 -11.65 -21.36
C CYS A 203 -2.10 -11.82 -20.08
N LEU A 204 -2.52 -11.22 -18.96
CA LEU A 204 -1.75 -11.13 -17.71
C LEU A 204 -0.31 -10.63 -17.93
N ARG A 205 -0.16 -9.53 -18.68
CA ARG A 205 1.16 -8.96 -19.01
C ARG A 205 1.25 -7.47 -18.72
N TRP A 206 2.45 -7.03 -18.37
CA TRP A 206 2.78 -5.61 -18.25
C TRP A 206 3.16 -5.00 -19.59
N GLU A 207 2.55 -3.87 -19.93
CA GLU A 207 2.85 -3.07 -21.11
C GLU A 207 3.31 -1.68 -20.69
N ARG A 208 4.48 -1.24 -21.16
CA ARG A 208 4.94 0.12 -20.87
C ARG A 208 4.11 1.13 -21.64
N ILE A 209 3.66 2.17 -20.95
CA ILE A 209 2.92 3.29 -21.54
C ILE A 209 3.71 4.58 -21.40
N SER A 210 3.59 5.47 -22.38
CA SER A 210 4.21 6.80 -22.39
C SER A 210 3.27 7.90 -21.90
N ASP A 211 1.98 7.60 -21.86
CA ASP A 211 0.91 8.52 -21.46
C ASP A 211 -0.11 7.73 -20.62
N ILE A 212 -0.60 8.36 -19.56
CA ILE A 212 -1.63 7.81 -18.65
C ILE A 212 -3.04 8.19 -19.14
N GLY A 213 -3.13 9.16 -20.06
CA GLY A 213 -4.37 9.80 -20.49
C GLY A 213 -4.87 10.83 -19.47
N ASP A 214 -5.66 11.79 -19.94
CA ASP A 214 -6.30 12.77 -19.07
C ASP A 214 -7.49 12.12 -18.35
N ASP A 215 -7.30 11.78 -17.07
CA ASP A 215 -8.36 11.33 -16.16
C ASP A 215 -9.21 12.53 -15.68
N GLU A 216 -9.91 13.22 -16.60
CA GLU A 216 -10.90 14.25 -16.27
C GLU A 216 -12.28 13.63 -16.05
N HIS A 217 -12.52 12.97 -14.92
CA HIS A 217 -13.90 12.74 -14.44
C HIS A 217 -13.96 12.96 -12.93
N GLY A 218 -14.69 14.01 -12.53
CA GLY A 218 -14.87 14.49 -11.16
C GLY A 218 -15.77 13.66 -10.26
#